data_AF-A0A963VXR7-F1
#
_entry.id   AF-A0A963VXR7-F1
#
_cell.length_a   1.000
_cell.length_b   1.000
_cell.length_c   1.000
_cell.angle_alpha   90.00
_cell.angle_beta   90.00
_cell.angle_gamma   90.00
#
_symmetry.space_group_name_H-M   'P 1'
#
loop_
_entity.id
_entity.type
_entity.pdbx_description
1 polymer ?
#
loop_
_entity_poly.entity_id
_entity_poly.type
_entity_poly.pdbx_seq_one_letter_code
_entity_poly.pdbx_strand_id
1 'polypeptide(L)' 'GAAALACLDLLVLMGMRPENIVPTDIEGVVYRGRTSLMDEWKARHAADTDARSLREALDGADIFLG' A
#
# COMPACT_ATOMS: atom_id res chain seq x y z
N GLY A 1 -3.89 2.87 7.91
CA GLY A 1 -4.84 2.85 9.06
C GLY A 1 -6.10 2.09 8.68
N ALA A 2 -7.05 1.91 9.60
CA ALA A 2 -8.22 1.05 9.38
C ALA A 2 -9.08 1.47 8.16
N ALA A 3 -9.36 2.78 8.00
CA ALA A 3 -10.13 3.28 6.86
C ALA A 3 -9.44 2.97 5.52
N ALA A 4 -8.14 3.29 5.41
CA ALA A 4 -7.35 2.99 4.21
C ALA A 4 -7.35 1.49 3.88
N LEU A 5 -7.17 0.61 4.88
CA LEU A 5 -7.18 -0.84 4.69
C LEU A 5 -8.54 -1.36 4.20
N ALA A 6 -9.64 -0.82 4.73
CA ALA A 6 -10.99 -1.17 4.28
C ALA A 6 -11.25 -0.71 2.84
N CYS A 7 -10.78 0.49 2.46
CA CYS A 7 -10.86 0.97 1.09
C CYS A 7 -10.03 0.10 0.13
N LEU A 8 -8.83 -0.31 0.52
CA LEU A 8 -8.00 -1.23 -0.27
C LEU A 8 -8.70 -2.58 -0.46
N ASP A 9 -9.27 -3.16 0.60
CA ASP A 9 -10.04 -4.39 0.50
C ASP A 9 -11.22 -4.27 -0.44
N LEU A 10 -11.97 -3.15 -0.37
CA LEU A 10 -13.08 -2.88 -1.28
C LEU A 10 -12.61 -2.80 -2.74
N LEU A 11 -11.49 -2.13 -3.01
CA LEU A 11 -10.94 -2.01 -4.36
C LEU A 11 -10.51 -3.38 -4.91
N VAL A 12 -9.87 -4.20 -4.09
CA VAL A 12 -9.49 -5.57 -4.46
C VAL A 12 -10.75 -6.41 -4.72
N LEU A 13 -11.77 -6.29 -3.88
CA LEU A 13 -13.07 -6.96 -4.07
C LEU A 13 -13.75 -6.55 -5.39
N MET A 14 -13.59 -5.29 -5.81
CA MET A 14 -14.10 -4.78 -7.09
C MET A 14 -13.24 -5.18 -8.31
N GLY A 15 -12.14 -5.90 -8.11
CA GLY A 15 -11.29 -6.44 -9.17
C GLY A 15 -9.96 -5.70 -9.37
N MET A 16 -9.59 -4.78 -8.48
CA MET A 16 -8.24 -4.22 -8.51
C MET A 16 -7.21 -5.30 -8.16
N ARG A 17 -6.20 -5.46 -9.01
CA ARG A 17 -5.11 -6.40 -8.78
C ARG A 17 -4.19 -5.90 -7.66
N PRO A 18 -3.88 -6.70 -6.62
CA PRO A 18 -3.04 -6.28 -5.51
C PRO A 18 -1.66 -5.76 -5.92
N GLU A 19 -1.07 -6.27 -7.01
CA GLU A 19 0.23 -5.77 -7.50
C GLU A 19 0.21 -4.32 -8.00
N ASN A 20 -0.97 -3.75 -8.25
CA ASN A 20 -1.11 -2.35 -8.67
C ASN A 20 -1.27 -1.39 -7.46
N ILE A 21 -1.17 -1.90 -6.23
CA ILE A 21 -1.44 -1.11 -5.01
C ILE A 21 -0.12 -0.89 -4.26
N VAL A 22 0.19 0.38 -3.96
CA VAL A 22 1.33 0.76 -3.14
C VAL A 22 0.83 1.52 -1.90
N PRO A 23 0.66 0.85 -0.75
CA PRO A 23 0.22 1.51 0.47
C PRO A 23 1.37 2.29 1.10
N THR A 24 1.04 3.42 1.73
CA THR A 24 1.99 4.21 2.53
C THR A 24 1.43 4.50 3.93
N ASP A 25 2.32 4.63 4.91
CA ASP A 25 2.00 5.09 6.26
C ASP A 25 3.07 6.08 6.78
N ILE A 26 3.09 6.34 8.08
CA ILE A 26 4.02 7.30 8.71
C ILE A 26 5.50 6.95 8.48
N GLU A 27 5.83 5.67 8.25
CA GLU A 27 7.20 5.21 7.98
C GLU A 27 7.51 5.16 6.48
N GLY A 28 6.56 5.56 5.61
CA GLY A 28 6.69 5.46 4.16
C GLY A 28 6.00 4.25 3.58
N VAL A 29 6.58 3.64 2.54
CA VAL A 29 5.94 2.55 1.78
C VAL A 29 5.80 1.28 2.64
N VAL A 30 4.67 0.60 2.49
CA VAL A 30 4.45 -0.75 3.03
C VAL A 30 4.91 -1.75 1.98
N TYR A 31 6.13 -2.28 2.13
CA TYR A 31 6.78 -3.16 1.16
C TYR A 31 7.14 -4.54 1.75
N ARG A 32 7.37 -5.53 0.89
CA ARG A 32 7.79 -6.89 1.31
C ARG A 32 9.14 -6.87 2.03
N GLY A 33 9.19 -7.47 3.22
CA GLY A 33 10.42 -7.52 4.04
C GLY A 33 10.61 -6.32 4.96
N ARG A 34 9.70 -5.33 4.96
CA ARG A 34 9.64 -4.30 6.01
C ARG A 34 9.33 -4.94 7.36
N THR A 35 9.99 -4.48 8.42
CA THR A 35 9.75 -4.95 9.80
C THR A 35 9.09 -3.89 10.68
N SER A 36 9.27 -2.60 10.38
CA SER A 36 8.75 -1.49 11.19
C SER A 36 7.24 -1.30 11.02
N LEU A 37 6.51 -1.24 12.15
CA LEU A 37 5.05 -1.01 12.19
C LEU A 37 4.24 -1.92 11.27
N MET A 38 4.68 -3.17 11.08
CA MET A 38 3.99 -4.17 10.28
C MET A 38 3.10 -5.05 11.18
N ASP A 39 1.81 -5.07 10.85
CA ASP A 39 0.83 -6.01 11.39
C ASP A 39 0.32 -6.92 10.27
N GLU A 40 -0.49 -7.93 10.61
CA GLU A 40 -1.06 -8.89 9.65
C GLU A 40 -1.91 -8.21 8.55
N TRP A 41 -2.56 -7.09 8.87
CA TRP A 41 -3.45 -6.35 7.99
C TRP A 41 -2.70 -5.49 6.98
N LYS A 42 -1.52 -5.00 7.34
CA LYS A 42 -0.60 -4.34 6.41
C LYS A 42 0.18 -5.35 5.58
N ALA A 43 0.58 -6.48 6.17
CA ALA A 43 1.36 -7.50 5.48
C ALA A 43 0.68 -8.04 4.21
N ARG A 44 -0.65 -8.21 4.22
CA ARG A 44 -1.43 -8.63 3.05
C ARG A 44 -1.41 -7.65 1.87
N HIS A 45 -1.12 -6.36 2.12
CA HIS A 45 -1.02 -5.34 1.07
C HIS A 45 0.43 -4.88 0.85
N ALA A 46 1.42 -5.60 1.39
CA ALA A 46 2.82 -5.23 1.21
C ALA A 46 3.20 -5.30 -0.27
N ALA A 47 3.57 -4.14 -0.82
CA ALA A 47 3.91 -3.99 -2.22
C ALA A 47 5.28 -4.61 -2.53
N ASP A 48 5.41 -5.15 -3.74
CA ASP A 48 6.70 -5.58 -4.29
C ASP A 48 7.28 -4.44 -5.12
N THR A 49 8.02 -3.54 -4.46
CA THR A 49 8.53 -2.30 -5.05
C THR A 49 9.79 -1.80 -4.35
N ASP A 50 10.61 -1.05 -5.09
CA ASP A 50 11.80 -0.36 -4.57
C ASP A 50 11.50 1.01 -3.97
N ALA A 51 10.28 1.55 -4.15
CA ALA A 51 9.89 2.82 -3.56
C ALA A 51 9.94 2.75 -2.02
N ARG A 52 10.41 3.84 -1.38
CA ARG A 52 10.50 3.96 0.08
C ARG A 52 9.73 5.17 0.63
N SER A 53 9.46 6.17 -0.20
CA SER A 53 8.71 7.37 0.18
C SER A 53 7.38 7.50 -0.56
N LEU A 54 6.44 8.29 -0.01
CA LEU A 54 5.20 8.65 -0.70
C LEU A 54 5.49 9.32 -2.06
N ARG A 55 6.51 10.18 -2.12
CA ARG A 55 6.90 10.87 -3.35
C ARG A 55 7.29 9.87 -4.45
N GLU A 56 8.06 8.85 -4.11
CA GLU A 56 8.43 7.79 -5.07
C GLU A 56 7.23 6.92 -5.44
N ALA A 57 6.36 6.58 -4.48
CA ALA A 57 5.16 5.78 -4.73
C ALA A 57 4.13 6.47 -5.64
N LEU A 58 4.18 7.80 -5.73
CA LEU A 58 3.33 8.59 -6.62
C LEU A 58 3.85 8.68 -8.05
N ASP A 59 5.11 8.32 -8.31
CA ASP A 59 5.68 8.39 -9.65
C ASP A 59 4.98 7.39 -10.58
N GLY A 60 4.32 7.90 -11.62
CA GLY A 60 3.52 7.08 -12.55
C GLY A 60 2.21 6.53 -11.98
N ALA A 61 1.76 6.96 -10.81
CA ALA A 61 0.48 6.52 -10.24
C ALA A 61 -0.71 7.20 -10.94
N ASP A 62 -1.70 6.40 -11.37
CA ASP A 62 -2.93 6.91 -11.97
C ASP A 62 -3.92 7.47 -10.95
N ILE A 63 -3.90 6.93 -9.72
CA ILE A 63 -4.85 7.23 -8.65
C ILE A 63 -4.08 7.42 -7.33
N PHE A 64 -4.40 8.50 -6.61
CA PHE A 64 -4.02 8.69 -5.22
C PHE A 64 -5.26 8.63 -4.33
N LEU A 65 -5.18 7.85 -3.25
CA LEU A 65 -6.25 7.69 -2.26
C LEU A 65 -5.70 8.02 -0.88
N GLY A 66 -6.22 9.09 -0.26
CA GLY A 66 -5.83 9.59 1.07
C GLY A 66 -6.84 9.24 2.15
#